data_AF-A0A5D4T216-F1
#
_entry.id   AF-A0A5D4T216-F1
#
_cell.length_a   1.000
_cell.length_b   1.000
_cell.length_c   1.000
_cell.angle_alpha   90.00
_cell.angle_beta   90.00
_cell.angle_gamma   90.00
#
_symmetry.space_group_name_H-M   'P 1'
#
loop_
_entity.id
_entity.type
_entity.pdbx_description
1 polymer ?
#
loop_
_entity_poly.entity_id
_entity_poly.type
_entity_poly.pdbx_seq_one_letter_code
_entity_poly.pdbx_strand_id
1 'polypeptide(L)'
;MDSIEQVVKREQDCFAYKNGKCKILRVLTCEGTNCSFYKTLPELQMDRQKALEHIQALDATNRNEIINLYKLDIEKQISGVSGGDGS
;
A
#
# COMPACT_ATOMS: atom_id res chain seq x y z
N MET A 1 -1.99 -9.62 31.20
CA MET A 1 -2.42 -9.51 29.79
C MET A 1 -1.92 -8.16 29.34
N ASP A 2 -0.92 -8.15 28.46
CA ASP A 2 -0.53 -7.08 27.53
C ASP A 2 0.88 -7.43 27.02
N SER A 3 1.00 -8.63 26.45
CA SER A 3 2.16 -8.99 25.63
C SER A 3 1.91 -8.42 24.25
N ILE A 4 2.05 -7.10 24.12
CA ILE A 4 2.01 -6.42 22.83
C ILE A 4 3.28 -6.85 22.12
N GLU A 5 3.12 -7.77 21.16
CA GLU A 5 4.15 -8.17 20.22
C GLU A 5 4.65 -6.92 19.51
N GLN A 6 5.79 -6.38 19.98
CA GLN A 6 6.49 -5.33 19.28
C GLN A 6 6.95 -5.91 17.95
N VAL A 7 6.13 -5.73 16.91
CA VAL A 7 6.53 -5.97 15.53
C VAL A 7 7.67 -4.99 15.25
N VAL A 8 8.90 -5.45 15.42
CA VAL A 8 10.11 -4.67 15.18
C VAL A 8 10.13 -4.30 13.70
N LYS A 9 9.59 -3.10 13.37
CA LYS A 9 9.60 -2.56 12.00
C LYS A 9 11.04 -2.31 11.59
N ARG A 10 11.50 -2.92 10.50
CA ARG A 10 12.84 -2.70 9.95
C ARG A 10 12.77 -2.01 8.61
N GLU A 11 13.86 -1.36 8.22
CA GLU A 11 13.97 -0.72 6.91
C GLU A 11 13.67 -1.69 5.75
N GLN A 12 14.04 -2.98 5.89
CA GLN A 12 13.83 -3.99 4.85
C GLN A 12 12.35 -4.35 4.68
N ASP A 13 11.51 -4.07 5.67
CA ASP A 13 10.08 -4.32 5.60
C ASP A 13 9.35 -3.20 4.82
N CYS A 14 10.03 -2.09 4.51
CA CYS A 14 9.48 -1.01 3.70
C CYS A 14 9.33 -1.44 2.23
N PHE A 15 8.14 -1.23 1.63
CA PHE A 15 7.87 -1.57 0.22
C PHE A 15 8.83 -0.88 -0.77
N ALA A 16 9.37 0.27 -0.36
CA ALA A 16 10.27 1.09 -1.16
C ALA A 16 11.75 0.75 -0.96
N TYR A 17 12.10 -0.11 0.01
CA TYR A 17 13.47 -0.51 0.25
C TYR A 17 14.03 -1.34 -0.92
N LYS A 18 15.25 -1.00 -1.34
CA LYS A 18 16.00 -1.75 -2.35
C LYS A 18 17.50 -1.55 -2.13
N ASN A 19 18.21 -2.58 -1.69
CA ASN A 19 19.68 -2.58 -1.50
C ASN A 19 20.19 -1.36 -0.69
N GLY A 20 19.62 -1.10 0.48
CA GLY A 20 20.06 -0.01 1.37
C GLY A 20 19.56 1.40 0.98
N LYS A 21 18.79 1.53 -0.10
CA LYS A 21 18.23 2.81 -0.57
C LYS A 21 16.72 2.74 -0.80
N CYS A 22 16.09 3.90 -0.89
CA CYS A 22 14.71 4.03 -1.32
C CYS A 22 14.63 3.97 -2.85
N LYS A 23 13.75 3.15 -3.40
CA LYS A 23 13.49 3.09 -4.85
C LYS A 23 12.54 4.16 -5.35
N ILE A 24 11.82 4.83 -4.43
CA ILE A 24 10.82 5.86 -4.74
C ILE A 24 11.41 7.26 -4.57
N LEU A 25 12.10 7.50 -3.45
CA LEU A 25 12.75 8.78 -3.17
C LEU A 25 14.19 8.78 -3.70
N ARG A 26 14.69 9.94 -4.13
CA ARG A 26 16.08 10.13 -4.59
C ARG A 26 17.06 10.33 -3.41
N VAL A 27 16.91 9.54 -2.36
CA VAL A 27 17.80 9.59 -1.18
C VAL A 27 18.95 8.59 -1.35
N LEU A 28 20.13 8.95 -0.84
CA LEU A 28 21.34 8.13 -0.94
C LEU A 28 21.24 6.86 -0.08
N THR A 29 20.61 6.97 1.10
CA THR A 29 20.40 5.87 2.05
C THR A 29 18.95 5.82 2.50
N CYS A 30 18.45 4.62 2.81
CA CYS A 30 17.13 4.48 3.40
C CYS A 30 17.12 5.07 4.83
N GLU A 31 16.12 5.90 5.13
CA GLU A 31 15.92 6.46 6.48
C GLU A 31 15.19 5.50 7.43
N GLY A 32 14.86 4.29 6.94
CA GLY A 32 14.17 3.26 7.71
C GLY A 32 12.83 3.74 8.28
N THR A 33 12.58 3.42 9.55
CA THR A 33 11.34 3.74 10.25
C THR A 33 11.14 5.23 10.54
N ASN A 34 12.17 6.07 10.37
CA ASN A 34 12.07 7.52 10.50
C ASN A 34 11.55 8.20 9.21
N CYS A 35 11.47 7.46 8.10
CA CYS A 35 10.95 7.99 6.85
C CYS A 35 9.44 8.26 6.95
N SER A 36 8.99 9.50 6.67
CA SER A 36 7.56 9.84 6.65
C SER A 36 6.75 9.08 5.60
N PHE A 37 7.43 8.48 4.61
CA PHE A 37 6.83 7.64 3.57
C PHE A 37 6.99 6.14 3.86
N TYR A 38 7.50 5.75 5.03
CA TYR A 38 7.65 4.36 5.41
C TYR A 38 6.29 3.66 5.37
N LYS A 39 6.23 2.52 4.66
CA LYS A 39 5.06 1.66 4.63
C LYS A 39 5.47 0.23 4.33
N THR A 40 4.87 -0.73 5.01
CA THR A 40 5.06 -2.16 4.70
C THR A 40 4.28 -2.57 3.46
N LEU A 41 4.60 -3.72 2.86
CA LEU A 41 3.80 -4.25 1.74
C LEU A 41 2.32 -4.47 2.10
N PRO A 42 1.95 -5.06 3.26
CA PRO A 42 0.55 -5.19 3.67
C PRO A 42 -0.16 -3.83 3.83
N GLU A 43 0.49 -2.86 4.47
CA GLU A 43 -0.08 -1.51 4.62
C GLU A 43 -0.31 -0.85 3.24
N LEU A 44 0.60 -1.05 2.28
CA LEU A 44 0.42 -0.55 0.91
C LEU A 44 -0.77 -1.21 0.21
N GLN A 45 -0.95 -2.52 0.39
CA GLN A 45 -2.08 -3.24 -0.20
C GLN A 45 -3.42 -2.79 0.40
N MET A 46 -3.50 -2.62 1.72
CA MET A 46 -4.69 -2.09 2.39
C MET A 46 -5.06 -0.69 1.88
N ASP A 47 -4.07 0.19 1.71
CA ASP A 47 -4.32 1.53 1.18
C ASP A 47 -4.80 1.51 -0.27
N ARG A 48 -4.24 0.62 -1.10
CA ARG A 48 -4.72 0.42 -2.48
C ARG A 48 -6.16 -0.08 -2.50
N GLN A 49 -6.49 -1.02 -1.62
CA GLN A 49 -7.85 -1.55 -1.51
C GLN A 49 -8.84 -0.43 -1.15
N LYS A 50 -8.55 0.35 -0.11
CA LYS A 50 -9.38 1.49 0.31
C LYS A 50 -9.55 2.53 -0.80
N ALA A 51 -8.48 2.83 -1.54
CA ALA A 51 -8.54 3.75 -2.67
C ALA A 51 -9.46 3.22 -3.78
N LEU A 52 -9.40 1.92 -4.09
CA LEU A 52 -10.26 1.29 -5.07
C LEU A 52 -11.72 1.27 -4.62
N GLU A 53 -12.00 0.94 -3.36
CA GLU A 53 -13.35 1.01 -2.79
C GLU A 53 -13.93 2.42 -2.91
N HIS A 54 -13.13 3.44 -2.62
CA HIS A 54 -13.55 4.84 -2.78
C HIS A 54 -13.85 5.19 -4.25
N ILE A 55 -12.99 4.78 -5.18
CA ILE A 55 -13.21 4.98 -6.64
C ILE A 55 -14.48 4.25 -7.09
N GLN A 56 -14.74 3.04 -6.58
CA GLN A 56 -15.93 2.27 -6.93
C GLN A 56 -17.23 2.93 -6.42
N ALA A 57 -17.17 3.59 -5.27
CA ALA A 57 -18.30 4.30 -4.66
C ALA A 57 -18.69 5.60 -5.40
N LEU A 58 -17.84 6.11 -6.31
CA LEU A 58 -18.19 7.26 -7.15
C LEU A 58 -19.25 6.90 -8.20
N ASP A 59 -19.89 7.92 -8.76
CA ASP A 59 -20.78 7.75 -9.90
C ASP A 59 -20.03 7.18 -11.11
N ALA A 60 -20.78 6.57 -12.03
CA ALA A 60 -20.20 5.85 -13.16
C ALA A 60 -19.34 6.73 -14.07
N THR A 61 -19.70 8.01 -14.22
CA THR A 61 -18.93 8.94 -15.06
C THR A 61 -17.57 9.19 -14.44
N ASN A 62 -17.53 9.68 -13.21
CA ASN A 62 -16.28 9.98 -12.50
C ASN A 62 -15.41 8.73 -12.31
N ARG A 63 -16.01 7.59 -11.96
CA ARG A 63 -15.30 6.32 -11.82
C ARG A 63 -14.61 5.91 -13.13
N ASN A 64 -15.34 5.94 -14.25
CA ASN A 64 -14.80 5.53 -15.55
C ASN A 64 -13.72 6.49 -16.05
N GLU A 65 -13.88 7.80 -15.82
CA GLU A 65 -12.84 8.79 -16.13
C GLU A 65 -11.55 8.52 -15.37
N ILE A 66 -11.63 8.25 -14.06
CA ILE A 66 -10.47 7.93 -13.23
C ILE A 66 -9.80 6.62 -13.69
N ILE A 67 -10.59 5.55 -13.93
CA ILE A 67 -10.07 4.26 -14.40
C ILE A 67 -9.32 4.43 -15.72
N ASN A 68 -9.89 5.18 -16.67
CA ASN A 68 -9.29 5.40 -17.97
C ASN A 68 -8.03 6.28 -17.87
N LEU A 69 -8.11 7.39 -17.13
CA LEU A 69 -7.01 8.35 -16.97
C LEU A 69 -5.75 7.68 -16.39
N TYR A 70 -5.92 6.85 -15.37
CA TYR A 70 -4.82 6.16 -14.70
C TYR A 70 -4.57 4.73 -15.22
N LYS A 71 -5.33 4.30 -16.24
CA LYS A 71 -5.29 2.93 -16.81
C LYS A 71 -5.33 1.86 -15.72
N LEU A 72 -6.25 2.04 -14.76
CA LEU A 72 -6.36 1.16 -13.62
C LEU A 72 -6.87 -0.22 -14.07
N ASP A 73 -6.05 -1.23 -13.87
CA ASP A 73 -6.42 -2.63 -14.03
C ASP A 73 -6.99 -3.12 -12.69
N ILE A 74 -8.30 -2.94 -12.50
CA ILE A 74 -8.99 -3.25 -11.23
C ILE A 74 -8.87 -4.75 -10.92
N GLU A 75 -8.84 -5.61 -11.93
CA GLU A 75 -8.74 -7.06 -11.78
C GLU A 75 -7.38 -7.49 -11.20
N LYS A 76 -6.28 -6.86 -11.61
CA LYS A 76 -4.93 -7.14 -11.06
C LYS A 76 -4.71 -6.65 -9.64
N GLN A 77 -5.46 -5.65 -9.19
CA GLN A 77 -5.29 -5.13 -7.82
C GLN A 77 -6.06 -5.98 -6.78
N ILE A 78 -7.08 -6.74 -7.22
CA ILE A 78 -7.91 -7.59 -6.36
C ILE A 78 -7.30 -8.99 -6.16
N SER A 79 -6.52 -9.52 -7.11
CA SER A 79 -5.96 -10.89 -7.07
C SER A 79 -4.87 -11.16 -6.02
N GLY A 80 -4.61 -10.20 -5.11
CA GLY A 80 -3.72 -10.37 -3.94
C GLY A 80 -4.44 -10.58 -2.61
N VAL A 81 -5.77 -10.68 -2.57
CA VAL A 81 -6.55 -10.85 -1.33
C VAL A 81 -6.94 -12.32 -1.14
N SER A 82 -6.27 -12.96 -0.18
CA SER A 82 -6.72 -14.20 0.45
C SER A 82 -6.88 -13.93 1.96
N GLY A 83 -8.14 -13.91 2.43
CA GLY A 83 -8.58 -13.95 3.86
C GLY A 83 -8.39 -12.65 4.65
N GLY A 84 -9.25 -12.20 5.58
CA GLY A 84 -10.49 -12.60 6.30
C GLY A 84 -10.83 -11.35 7.17
N ASP A 85 -12.00 -11.05 7.73
CA ASP A 85 -13.16 -11.77 8.26
C ASP A 85 -14.38 -10.83 8.02
N GLY A 86 -15.60 -11.26 7.70
CA GLY A 86 -16.34 -12.30 8.41
C GLY A 86 -17.00 -11.67 9.65
N SER A 87 -18.13 -10.98 9.47
CA SER A 87 -19.09 -10.72 10.56
C SER A 87 -20.07 -11.87 10.69
#